data_AF-A0A4R8DKT8-F1
#
_entry.id   AF-A0A4R8DKT8-F1
#
_cell.length_a   1.000
_cell.length_b   1.000
_cell.length_c   1.000
_cell.angle_alpha   90.00
_cell.angle_beta   90.00
_cell.angle_gamma   90.00
#
_symmetry.space_group_name_H-M   'P 1'
#
loop_
_entity.id
_entity.type
_entity.pdbx_description
1 polymer ?
#
loop_
_entity_poly.entity_id
_entity_poly.type
_entity_poly.pdbx_seq_one_letter_code
_entity_poly.pdbx_strand_id
1 'polypeptide(L)'
;MVDDITTNTRRPRSAGTAGGGGDETAVEVQAPSGGRRRGAAGGGGDETAVEVQAPSGGGRRGAAGGGGDEKPPSGGRRRGAAGRPGGRGPLPRESNGSDDLLLPDGTGALRRAVGRNLTAYGFLCAALICFALFSWYPMIREIVLSFQQNNFVDPGEWVGFDNFRAVIADPAFRSAWLNTAAFSGLALVIGYAVPFVLAVVLNELKHAKAYLRFVVYLPVMLPPAVAVLLFKWFYDPGAGLFNQALDAVHLPPLSWLDSTSTALVSLVIVSTWMNLGTGTLIYLAALQSIPGELYESAELDGAGLFKRVWHVTIPQTKLILLVMLLLQVVATMQVFIEPYLLTGGGPENATVTVAYLMYQYAFNFGDFGGGSALGLMLMIVLLVFSTIYLRVSRDEAER
;
A
#
# COMPACT_ATOMS: atom_id res chain seq x y z
N MET A 1 -22.26 -10.75 -63.02
CA MET A 1 -22.67 -10.76 -64.43
C MET A 1 -22.25 -9.41 -64.98
N VAL A 2 -21.33 -9.44 -65.94
CA VAL A 2 -20.52 -8.33 -66.47
C VAL A 2 -21.26 -7.65 -67.62
N ASP A 3 -21.01 -6.34 -67.82
CA ASP A 3 -20.97 -5.55 -69.08
C ASP A 3 -21.01 -4.06 -68.65
N ASP A 4 -20.00 -3.19 -68.70
CA ASP A 4 -19.00 -2.76 -69.70
C ASP A 4 -19.55 -1.98 -70.91
N ILE A 5 -19.37 -0.65 -70.91
CA ILE A 5 -19.49 0.25 -72.08
C ILE A 5 -18.40 1.35 -71.98
N THR A 6 -17.28 1.06 -72.66
CA THR A 6 -16.49 1.89 -73.60
C THR A 6 -15.95 3.28 -73.23
N THR A 7 -14.65 3.30 -72.94
CA THR A 7 -13.53 4.02 -73.62
C THR A 7 -13.80 4.97 -74.80
N ASN A 8 -13.09 6.12 -74.83
CA ASN A 8 -12.20 6.48 -75.97
C ASN A 8 -11.13 7.55 -75.65
N THR A 9 -9.86 7.12 -75.70
CA THR A 9 -8.61 7.71 -76.29
C THR A 9 -8.34 9.24 -76.25
N ARG A 10 -7.10 9.75 -76.11
CA ARG A 10 -5.85 9.38 -76.81
C ARG A 10 -4.63 10.09 -76.16
N ARG A 11 -3.52 9.36 -76.07
CA ARG A 11 -2.12 9.71 -75.69
C ARG A 11 -1.35 10.39 -76.89
N PRO A 12 0.02 10.54 -76.90
CA PRO A 12 0.98 11.22 -76.00
C PRO A 12 2.14 11.93 -76.78
N ARG A 13 3.26 12.26 -76.10
CA ARG A 13 4.66 12.58 -76.53
C ARG A 13 5.05 14.05 -76.30
N SER A 14 6.26 14.43 -75.89
CA SER A 14 7.52 13.73 -75.54
C SER A 14 8.48 14.74 -74.87
N ALA A 15 9.53 14.20 -74.25
CA ALA A 15 10.62 14.84 -73.51
C ALA A 15 11.38 16.01 -74.18
N GLY A 16 12.07 16.82 -73.36
CA GLY A 16 13.16 17.69 -73.79
C GLY A 16 13.58 18.76 -72.77
N THR A 17 14.75 18.59 -72.17
CA THR A 17 15.48 19.42 -71.20
C THR A 17 16.06 20.73 -71.75
N ALA A 18 15.95 21.83 -71.00
CA ALA A 18 16.86 23.00 -70.84
C ALA A 18 16.11 24.01 -69.94
N GLY A 19 16.61 24.61 -68.86
CA GLY A 19 17.88 25.33 -68.68
C GLY A 19 17.59 26.84 -68.69
N GLY A 20 17.51 27.49 -67.52
CA GLY A 20 17.60 28.96 -67.40
C GLY A 20 16.59 29.65 -66.46
N GLY A 21 17.08 30.05 -65.28
CA GLY A 21 16.92 31.38 -64.66
C GLY A 21 15.54 31.95 -64.30
N GLY A 22 15.40 32.37 -63.04
CA GLY A 22 14.57 33.52 -62.67
C GLY A 22 13.64 33.33 -61.47
N ASP A 23 13.98 34.05 -60.39
CA ASP A 23 13.13 34.63 -59.34
C ASP A 23 12.32 33.77 -58.36
N GLU A 24 12.93 33.65 -57.17
CA GLU A 24 12.41 34.07 -55.85
C GLU A 24 10.89 34.18 -55.66
N THR A 25 10.37 33.39 -54.70
CA THR A 25 9.76 33.91 -53.45
C THR A 25 9.42 32.75 -52.52
N ALA A 26 10.32 32.48 -51.57
CA ALA A 26 10.06 31.63 -50.42
C ALA A 26 9.64 32.51 -49.24
N VAL A 27 8.50 32.21 -48.63
CA VAL A 27 8.00 32.88 -47.42
C VAL A 27 8.53 32.13 -46.21
N GLU A 28 9.55 32.70 -45.56
CA GLU A 28 10.10 32.28 -44.28
C GLU A 28 9.41 33.06 -43.15
N VAL A 29 8.84 32.35 -42.17
CA VAL A 29 8.17 32.94 -41.01
C VAL A 29 9.17 33.04 -39.86
N GLN A 30 9.57 34.28 -39.56
CA GLN A 30 10.58 34.61 -38.54
C GLN A 30 9.91 35.20 -37.28
N ALA A 31 10.30 34.70 -36.11
CA ALA A 31 9.89 35.20 -34.80
C ALA A 31 10.61 36.53 -34.45
N PRO A 32 9.99 37.47 -33.72
CA PRO A 32 10.66 38.70 -33.33
C PRO A 32 11.36 38.56 -31.97
N SER A 33 12.67 38.81 -31.98
CA SER A 33 13.48 39.09 -30.80
C SER A 33 13.81 40.58 -30.71
N GLY A 34 13.65 41.16 -29.51
CA GLY A 34 14.57 42.17 -28.98
C GLY A 34 14.07 43.62 -28.85
N GLY A 35 13.97 44.10 -27.62
CA GLY A 35 13.82 45.53 -27.31
C GLY A 35 14.15 45.87 -25.85
N ARG A 36 15.43 46.09 -25.54
CA ARG A 36 15.91 46.66 -24.27
C ARG A 36 15.55 48.15 -24.17
N ARG A 37 15.03 48.59 -23.02
CA ARG A 37 15.33 49.92 -22.44
C ARG A 37 15.34 49.86 -20.90
N ARG A 38 16.39 50.47 -20.33
CA ARG A 38 16.59 50.78 -18.91
C ARG A 38 15.80 52.05 -18.53
N GLY A 39 15.40 52.17 -17.25
CA GLY A 39 15.24 53.49 -16.62
C GLY A 39 14.25 53.61 -15.45
N ALA A 40 14.75 53.32 -14.24
CA ALA A 40 14.56 54.05 -12.97
C ALA A 40 13.18 54.25 -12.28
N ALA A 41 13.20 53.82 -11.00
CA ALA A 41 12.73 54.50 -9.78
C ALA A 41 11.23 54.43 -9.38
N GLY A 42 11.01 53.88 -8.18
CA GLY A 42 10.13 54.48 -7.17
C GLY A 42 9.01 53.61 -6.60
N GLY A 43 9.18 53.16 -5.35
CA GLY A 43 8.13 53.26 -4.31
C GLY A 43 7.30 52.01 -3.95
N GLY A 44 7.30 51.70 -2.64
CA GLY A 44 6.28 50.91 -1.91
C GLY A 44 6.36 49.40 -2.14
N GLY A 45 6.51 48.53 -1.15
CA GLY A 45 5.84 48.48 0.14
C GLY A 45 5.03 47.18 0.19
N ASP A 46 5.16 46.45 1.29
CA ASP A 46 4.44 45.23 1.71
C ASP A 46 4.83 43.86 1.12
N GLU A 47 5.79 43.25 1.81
CA GLU A 47 5.87 41.81 2.05
C GLU A 47 4.67 41.33 2.88
N THR A 48 3.97 40.29 2.44
CA THR A 48 3.04 39.52 3.29
C THR A 48 3.60 38.12 3.51
N ALA A 49 4.42 38.00 4.54
CA ALA A 49 4.75 36.73 5.18
C ALA A 49 3.60 36.34 6.10
N VAL A 50 3.07 35.12 5.95
CA VAL A 50 2.10 34.53 6.87
C VAL A 50 2.87 33.65 7.85
N GLU A 51 3.14 34.22 9.02
CA GLU A 51 3.73 33.56 10.19
C GLU A 51 2.59 33.04 11.09
N VAL A 52 2.59 31.73 11.38
CA VAL A 52 1.59 31.08 12.23
C VAL A 52 2.06 31.17 13.70
N GLN A 53 1.29 31.92 14.48
CA GLN A 53 1.55 32.29 15.86
C GLN A 53 1.09 31.20 16.84
N ALA A 54 1.99 30.78 17.75
CA ALA A 54 1.67 29.98 18.92
C ALA A 54 1.16 30.87 20.07
N PRO A 55 0.19 30.43 20.91
CA PRO A 55 -0.16 31.16 22.10
C PRO A 55 0.65 30.69 23.32
N SER A 56 1.42 31.62 23.87
CA SER A 56 1.93 31.56 25.24
C SER A 56 1.34 32.70 26.06
N GLY A 57 0.89 32.42 27.29
CA GLY A 57 0.93 33.42 28.35
C GLY A 57 -0.23 33.44 29.35
N GLY A 58 0.09 33.13 30.61
CA GLY A 58 -0.70 33.48 31.80
C GLY A 58 -0.68 32.31 32.80
N GLY A 59 0.19 32.22 33.80
CA GLY A 59 0.93 33.23 34.55
C GLY A 59 0.39 33.27 35.98
N ARG A 60 1.12 32.71 36.96
CA ARG A 60 1.22 33.25 38.32
C ARG A 60 2.28 32.53 39.17
N ARG A 61 2.99 33.37 39.93
CA ARG A 61 4.17 33.16 40.78
C ARG A 61 3.83 32.45 42.09
N GLY A 62 4.84 31.83 42.72
CA GLY A 62 4.88 31.58 44.16
C GLY A 62 6.06 30.70 44.57
N ALA A 63 6.92 31.21 45.44
CA ALA A 63 8.22 30.65 45.86
C ALA A 63 8.15 29.79 47.13
N ALA A 64 9.32 29.24 47.52
CA ALA A 64 9.71 28.47 48.73
C ALA A 64 9.57 26.93 48.57
N GLY A 65 10.49 26.06 48.99
CA GLY A 65 11.73 26.16 49.78
C GLY A 65 11.92 24.85 50.57
N GLY A 66 13.15 24.28 50.60
CA GLY A 66 13.57 23.14 51.45
C GLY A 66 13.17 21.75 50.91
N GLY A 67 14.01 20.71 50.81
CA GLY A 67 15.17 20.34 51.62
C GLY A 67 14.74 19.27 52.64
N GLY A 68 15.02 17.99 52.41
CA GLY A 68 14.77 16.93 53.40
C GLY A 68 14.89 15.51 52.84
N ASP A 69 15.74 14.71 53.51
CA ASP A 69 16.19 13.36 53.19
C ASP A 69 15.11 12.26 53.22
N GLU A 70 15.23 11.26 52.33
CA GLU A 70 14.55 9.96 52.47
C GLU A 70 15.57 8.80 52.56
N LYS A 71 15.43 8.02 53.64
CA LYS A 71 16.07 6.71 53.88
C LYS A 71 14.98 5.62 53.97
N PRO A 72 15.33 4.33 53.74
CA PRO A 72 14.40 3.28 53.31
C PRO A 72 13.69 2.52 54.46
N PRO A 73 12.67 1.69 54.15
CA PRO A 73 11.85 1.02 55.15
C PRO A 73 12.44 -0.32 55.62
N SER A 74 12.18 -0.66 56.88
CA SER A 74 12.51 -1.95 57.49
C SER A 74 11.28 -2.61 58.13
N GLY A 75 11.09 -3.89 57.80
CA GLY A 75 10.75 -5.02 58.68
C GLY A 75 9.51 -4.99 59.60
N GLY A 76 8.59 -5.94 59.39
CA GLY A 76 7.60 -6.32 60.41
C GLY A 76 6.76 -7.56 60.07
N ARG A 77 7.27 -8.75 60.35
CA ARG A 77 6.51 -10.02 60.40
C ARG A 77 5.61 -10.06 61.64
N ARG A 78 4.38 -10.59 61.54
CA ARG A 78 3.64 -11.17 62.67
C ARG A 78 2.92 -12.47 62.29
N ARG A 79 3.12 -13.49 63.13
CA ARG A 79 2.47 -14.80 63.17
C ARG A 79 1.31 -14.77 64.16
N GLY A 80 0.19 -15.39 63.77
CA GLY A 80 -0.54 -16.49 64.43
C GLY A 80 -1.17 -16.36 65.83
N ALA A 81 -2.38 -16.94 65.95
CA ALA A 81 -3.07 -17.59 67.08
C ALA A 81 -4.53 -17.07 67.19
N ALA A 82 -5.58 -17.79 67.57
CA ALA A 82 -5.91 -19.19 67.84
C ALA A 82 -7.46 -19.22 68.06
N GLY A 83 -8.12 -20.35 67.87
CA GLY A 83 -9.59 -20.45 67.85
C GLY A 83 -10.29 -20.57 69.21
N ARG A 84 -11.64 -20.52 69.17
CA ARG A 84 -12.59 -21.08 70.14
C ARG A 84 -13.96 -21.34 69.46
N PRO A 85 -14.63 -22.48 69.70
CA PRO A 85 -15.94 -22.80 69.11
C PRO A 85 -17.09 -22.76 70.15
N GLY A 86 -18.33 -22.58 69.68
CA GLY A 86 -19.53 -22.95 70.45
C GLY A 86 -20.73 -22.02 70.28
N GLY A 87 -21.81 -22.53 69.68
CA GLY A 87 -23.12 -21.87 69.69
C GLY A 87 -24.08 -22.46 68.65
N ARG A 88 -24.85 -23.48 69.04
CA ARG A 88 -25.98 -24.04 68.26
C ARG A 88 -27.10 -23.00 68.17
N GLY A 89 -27.45 -22.60 66.95
CA GLY A 89 -28.72 -21.93 66.61
C GLY A 89 -29.67 -22.90 65.88
N PRO A 90 -31.00 -22.72 65.95
CA PRO A 90 -31.97 -23.75 65.57
C PRO A 90 -32.11 -23.93 64.04
N LEU A 91 -32.47 -25.14 63.63
CA LEU A 91 -32.74 -25.55 62.26
C LEU A 91 -33.80 -24.65 61.58
N PRO A 92 -33.69 -24.35 60.27
CA PRO A 92 -34.69 -23.59 59.54
C PRO A 92 -35.98 -24.42 59.38
N ARG A 93 -37.12 -23.80 59.66
CA ARG A 93 -38.44 -24.30 59.31
C ARG A 93 -38.55 -24.47 57.79
N GLU A 94 -38.99 -25.65 57.36
CA GLU A 94 -39.51 -25.86 56.01
C GLU A 94 -40.72 -24.93 55.79
N SER A 95 -40.55 -23.93 54.93
CA SER A 95 -41.67 -23.27 54.27
C SER A 95 -41.86 -23.93 52.91
N ASN A 96 -42.76 -24.90 52.88
CA ASN A 96 -43.41 -25.37 51.66
C ASN A 96 -44.14 -24.18 51.03
N GLY A 97 -43.67 -23.73 49.87
CA GLY A 97 -44.21 -22.58 49.16
C GLY A 97 -43.72 -22.61 47.74
N SER A 98 -44.42 -23.39 46.92
CA SER A 98 -44.55 -23.25 45.46
C SER A 98 -43.30 -22.77 44.73
N ASP A 99 -42.62 -23.71 44.10
CA ASP A 99 -41.75 -23.49 42.95
C ASP A 99 -42.51 -22.70 41.86
N ASP A 100 -42.58 -21.38 42.01
CA ASP A 100 -42.69 -20.48 40.89
C ASP A 100 -41.35 -20.57 40.17
N LEU A 101 -41.29 -21.51 39.23
CA LEU A 101 -40.37 -21.49 38.09
C LEU A 101 -40.62 -20.17 37.34
N LEU A 102 -40.05 -19.09 37.86
CA LEU A 102 -39.89 -17.82 37.16
C LEU A 102 -39.00 -18.11 35.96
N LEU A 103 -39.62 -18.46 34.84
CA LEU A 103 -39.01 -18.36 33.53
C LEU A 103 -38.43 -16.95 33.45
N PRO A 104 -37.11 -16.78 33.25
CA PRO A 104 -36.54 -15.45 33.18
C PRO A 104 -37.23 -14.71 32.04
N ASP A 105 -37.93 -13.62 32.36
CA ASP A 105 -38.54 -12.71 31.39
C ASP A 105 -37.46 -12.16 30.44
N GLY A 106 -37.19 -12.90 29.35
CA GLY A 106 -36.09 -12.63 28.42
C GLY A 106 -36.19 -11.27 27.73
N THR A 107 -37.41 -10.72 27.67
CA THR A 107 -37.71 -9.42 27.06
C THR A 107 -37.23 -8.24 27.93
N GLY A 108 -37.28 -8.36 29.26
CA GLY A 108 -36.82 -7.33 30.20
C GLY A 108 -35.30 -7.29 30.37
N ALA A 109 -34.62 -8.41 30.12
CA ALA A 109 -33.16 -8.51 30.17
C ALA A 109 -32.49 -7.88 28.93
N LEU A 110 -33.04 -8.13 27.74
CA LEU A 110 -32.53 -7.55 26.48
C LEU A 110 -32.64 -6.02 26.48
N ARG A 111 -33.76 -5.47 26.94
CA ARG A 111 -34.01 -4.03 26.98
C ARG A 111 -33.09 -3.29 27.97
N ARG A 112 -32.77 -3.92 29.11
CA ARG A 112 -31.78 -3.43 30.08
C ARG A 112 -30.34 -3.55 29.57
N ALA A 113 -30.00 -4.63 28.85
CA ALA A 113 -28.69 -4.81 28.24
C ALA A 113 -28.44 -3.80 27.09
N VAL A 114 -29.46 -3.51 26.28
CA VAL A 114 -29.39 -2.49 25.22
C VAL A 114 -29.29 -1.08 25.80
N GLY A 115 -30.07 -0.77 26.85
CA GLY A 115 -29.96 0.52 27.56
C GLY A 115 -28.59 0.73 28.21
N ARG A 116 -27.97 -0.34 28.74
CA ARG A 116 -26.63 -0.28 29.35
C ARG A 116 -25.49 -0.06 28.33
N ASN A 117 -25.69 -0.49 27.08
CA ASN A 117 -24.68 -0.43 26.01
C ASN A 117 -25.03 0.59 24.91
N LEU A 118 -25.98 1.50 25.16
CA LEU A 118 -26.47 2.45 24.15
C LEU A 118 -25.34 3.34 23.58
N THR A 119 -24.37 3.72 24.41
CA THR A 119 -23.17 4.46 23.98
C THR A 119 -22.27 3.62 23.07
N ALA A 120 -22.05 2.35 23.40
CA ALA A 120 -21.28 1.43 22.55
C ALA A 120 -21.97 1.20 21.19
N TYR A 121 -23.30 1.04 21.19
CA TYR A 121 -24.06 0.96 19.94
C TYR A 121 -24.06 2.28 19.16
N GLY A 122 -24.06 3.43 19.83
CA GLY A 122 -23.90 4.73 19.20
C GLY A 122 -22.58 4.86 18.45
N PHE A 123 -21.46 4.52 19.10
CA PHE A 123 -20.14 4.50 18.45
C PHE A 123 -20.06 3.48 17.31
N LEU A 124 -20.63 2.28 17.49
CA LEU A 124 -20.68 1.25 16.45
C LEU A 124 -21.50 1.70 15.24
N CYS A 125 -22.68 2.29 15.45
CA CYS A 125 -23.52 2.82 14.37
C CYS A 125 -22.81 3.94 13.61
N ALA A 126 -22.13 4.86 14.30
CA ALA A 126 -21.34 5.91 13.64
C ALA A 126 -20.25 5.30 12.74
N ALA A 127 -19.51 4.31 13.24
CA ALA A 127 -18.52 3.59 12.44
C ALA A 127 -19.16 2.88 11.24
N LEU A 128 -20.26 2.16 11.43
CA LEU A 128 -20.96 1.44 10.36
C LEU A 128 -21.50 2.37 9.29
N ILE A 129 -22.01 3.55 9.65
CA ILE A 129 -22.45 4.57 8.68
C ILE A 129 -21.26 5.04 7.84
N CYS A 130 -20.12 5.32 8.47
CA CYS A 130 -18.90 5.69 7.75
C CYS A 130 -18.45 4.57 6.78
N PHE A 131 -18.43 3.32 7.22
CA PHE A 131 -18.10 2.17 6.35
C PHE A 131 -19.11 2.00 5.21
N ALA A 132 -20.40 2.13 5.50
CA ALA A 132 -21.46 2.00 4.49
C ALA A 132 -21.34 3.07 3.41
N LEU A 133 -21.10 4.33 3.80
CA LEU A 133 -21.02 5.45 2.86
C LEU A 133 -19.70 5.50 2.08
N PHE A 134 -18.57 5.24 2.73
CA PHE A 134 -17.25 5.46 2.14
C PHE A 134 -16.55 4.19 1.65
N SER A 135 -17.05 3.00 1.99
CA SER A 135 -16.47 1.72 1.54
C SER A 135 -17.48 0.85 0.80
N TRP A 136 -18.61 0.48 1.42
CA TRP A 136 -19.55 -0.45 0.80
C TRP A 136 -20.35 0.17 -0.34
N TYR A 137 -20.81 1.41 -0.19
CA TYR A 137 -21.51 2.12 -1.26
C TYR A 137 -20.66 2.25 -2.54
N PRO A 138 -19.43 2.81 -2.53
CA PRO A 138 -18.63 2.90 -3.75
C PRO A 138 -18.28 1.52 -4.32
N MET A 139 -18.02 0.51 -3.49
CA MET A 139 -17.80 -0.86 -3.94
C MET A 139 -19.01 -1.43 -4.69
N ILE A 140 -20.23 -1.26 -4.15
CA ILE A 140 -21.46 -1.70 -4.83
C ILE A 140 -21.67 -0.91 -6.11
N ARG A 141 -21.39 0.39 -6.11
CA ARG A 141 -21.49 1.23 -7.32
C ARG A 141 -20.49 0.81 -8.39
N GLU A 142 -19.27 0.44 -8.04
CA GLU A 142 -18.27 -0.11 -8.96
C GLU A 142 -18.76 -1.42 -9.60
N ILE A 143 -19.36 -2.32 -8.81
CA ILE A 143 -19.98 -3.53 -9.33
C ILE A 143 -21.07 -3.17 -10.35
N VAL A 144 -21.98 -2.24 -10.03
CA VAL A 144 -23.03 -1.81 -10.97
C VAL A 144 -22.44 -1.18 -12.24
N LEU A 145 -21.44 -0.30 -12.09
CA LEU A 145 -20.75 0.36 -13.20
C LEU A 145 -20.07 -0.65 -14.14
N SER A 146 -19.54 -1.76 -13.62
CA SER A 146 -18.92 -2.78 -14.46
C SER A 146 -19.87 -3.40 -15.50
N PHE A 147 -21.18 -3.33 -15.28
CA PHE A 147 -22.22 -3.79 -16.21
C PHE A 147 -22.89 -2.66 -17.00
N GLN A 148 -22.41 -1.42 -16.83
CA GLN A 148 -22.95 -0.23 -17.49
C GLN A 148 -21.90 0.41 -18.40
N GLN A 149 -22.34 0.89 -19.56
CA GLN A 149 -21.54 1.83 -20.33
C GLN A 149 -21.78 3.20 -19.73
N ASN A 150 -20.73 3.78 -19.14
CA ASN A 150 -20.83 5.04 -18.43
C ASN A 150 -19.54 5.85 -18.58
N ASN A 151 -19.69 7.07 -19.09
CA ASN A 151 -18.64 8.08 -19.19
C ASN A 151 -18.83 9.25 -18.21
N PHE A 152 -19.83 9.16 -17.32
CA PHE A 152 -20.32 10.19 -16.39
C PHE A 152 -20.80 11.51 -17.04
N VAL A 153 -20.88 11.56 -18.37
CA VAL A 153 -21.42 12.68 -19.13
C VAL A 153 -22.84 12.34 -19.60
N ASP A 154 -23.00 11.16 -20.18
CA ASP A 154 -24.27 10.61 -20.64
C ASP A 154 -24.93 9.75 -19.54
N PRO A 155 -26.25 9.58 -19.57
CA PRO A 155 -26.92 8.62 -18.69
C PRO A 155 -26.34 7.21 -18.90
N GLY A 156 -25.92 6.55 -17.82
CA GLY A 156 -25.32 5.22 -17.91
C GLY A 156 -26.31 4.19 -18.47
N GLU A 157 -25.92 3.50 -19.53
CA GLU A 157 -26.72 2.46 -20.19
C GLU A 157 -26.32 1.07 -19.69
N TRP A 158 -27.29 0.18 -19.47
CA TRP A 158 -27.00 -1.18 -19.05
C TRP A 158 -26.59 -2.04 -20.26
N VAL A 159 -25.34 -2.49 -20.27
CA VAL A 159 -24.75 -3.27 -21.38
C VAL A 159 -24.41 -4.71 -20.98
N GLY A 160 -24.71 -5.10 -19.74
CA GLY A 160 -24.44 -6.45 -19.24
C GLY A 160 -22.95 -6.77 -19.27
N PHE A 161 -22.54 -7.80 -20.02
CA PHE A 161 -21.15 -8.29 -20.02
C PHE A 161 -20.25 -7.66 -21.09
N ASP A 162 -20.73 -6.67 -21.84
CA ASP A 162 -19.98 -6.13 -22.98
C ASP A 162 -18.67 -5.44 -22.57
N ASN A 163 -18.65 -4.74 -21.43
CA ASN A 163 -17.41 -4.17 -20.88
C ASN A 163 -16.34 -5.25 -20.62
N PHE A 164 -16.74 -6.41 -20.08
CA PHE A 164 -15.82 -7.52 -19.82
C PHE A 164 -15.26 -8.09 -21.13
N ARG A 165 -16.09 -8.20 -22.17
CA ARG A 165 -15.64 -8.67 -23.50
C ARG A 165 -14.67 -7.67 -24.13
N ALA A 166 -14.99 -6.39 -24.06
CA ALA A 166 -14.15 -5.31 -24.60
C ALA A 166 -12.76 -5.31 -23.94
N VAL A 167 -12.74 -5.34 -22.60
CA VAL A 167 -11.52 -5.39 -21.80
C VAL A 167 -10.69 -6.64 -22.07
N ILE A 168 -11.31 -7.83 -22.16
CA ILE A 168 -10.59 -9.09 -22.44
C ILE A 168 -10.00 -9.09 -23.85
N ALA A 169 -10.66 -8.42 -24.80
CA ALA A 169 -10.18 -8.28 -26.17
C ALA A 169 -9.06 -7.23 -26.32
N ASP A 170 -8.77 -6.45 -25.27
CA ASP A 170 -7.71 -5.44 -25.27
C ASP A 170 -6.33 -6.11 -25.47
N PRO A 171 -5.50 -5.65 -26.42
CA PRO A 171 -4.15 -6.18 -26.62
C PRO A 171 -3.26 -6.11 -25.37
N ALA A 172 -3.47 -5.14 -24.48
CA ALA A 172 -2.74 -4.97 -23.25
C ALA A 172 -3.26 -5.86 -22.11
N PHE A 173 -4.46 -6.46 -22.22
CA PHE A 173 -5.07 -7.27 -21.15
C PHE A 173 -4.15 -8.39 -20.69
N ARG A 174 -3.66 -9.21 -21.62
CA ARG A 174 -2.79 -10.35 -21.27
C ARG A 174 -1.49 -9.88 -20.62
N SER A 175 -0.87 -8.83 -21.15
CA SER A 175 0.35 -8.25 -20.58
C SER A 175 0.09 -7.70 -19.19
N ALA A 176 -1.02 -6.99 -18.98
CA ALA A 176 -1.40 -6.44 -17.68
C ALA A 176 -1.44 -7.51 -16.57
N TRP A 177 -2.12 -8.62 -16.83
CA TRP A 177 -2.21 -9.72 -15.87
C TRP A 177 -0.89 -10.44 -15.64
N LEU A 178 -0.13 -10.72 -16.72
CA LEU A 178 1.17 -11.38 -16.61
C LEU A 178 2.20 -10.53 -15.88
N ASN A 179 2.24 -9.22 -16.17
CA ASN A 179 3.15 -8.29 -15.52
C ASN A 179 2.76 -8.07 -14.07
N THR A 180 1.47 -7.96 -13.74
CA THR A 180 1.03 -7.90 -12.34
C THR A 180 1.45 -9.16 -11.58
N ALA A 181 1.25 -10.34 -12.17
CA ALA A 181 1.68 -11.60 -11.53
C ALA A 181 3.21 -11.70 -11.41
N ALA A 182 3.96 -11.30 -12.44
CA ALA A 182 5.42 -11.29 -12.43
C ALA A 182 5.98 -10.29 -11.41
N PHE A 183 5.39 -9.10 -11.34
CA PHE A 183 5.71 -8.08 -10.36
C PHE A 183 5.44 -8.60 -8.95
N SER A 184 4.25 -9.14 -8.68
CA SER A 184 3.92 -9.74 -7.38
C SER A 184 4.88 -10.87 -7.02
N GLY A 185 5.19 -11.78 -7.94
CA GLY A 185 6.14 -12.87 -7.69
C GLY A 185 7.53 -12.37 -7.31
N LEU A 186 8.08 -11.42 -8.07
CA LEU A 186 9.38 -10.82 -7.78
C LEU A 186 9.37 -10.00 -6.48
N ALA A 187 8.31 -9.24 -6.25
CA ALA A 187 8.13 -8.44 -5.03
C ALA A 187 7.90 -9.31 -3.78
N LEU A 188 7.42 -10.54 -3.92
CA LEU A 188 7.43 -11.52 -2.83
C LEU A 188 8.85 -12.02 -2.58
N VAL A 189 9.56 -12.48 -3.61
CA VAL A 189 10.92 -13.01 -3.43
C VAL A 189 11.85 -11.98 -2.78
N ILE A 190 11.76 -10.71 -3.21
CA ILE A 190 12.63 -9.65 -2.71
C ILE A 190 11.96 -8.92 -1.54
N GLY A 191 10.77 -8.37 -1.74
CA GLY A 191 10.09 -7.50 -0.77
C GLY A 191 9.48 -8.20 0.43
N TYR A 192 9.29 -9.52 0.41
CA TYR A 192 8.89 -10.27 1.61
C TYR A 192 10.10 -10.84 2.36
N ALA A 193 11.07 -11.43 1.64
CA ALA A 193 12.22 -12.09 2.27
C ALA A 193 13.27 -11.10 2.81
N VAL A 194 13.61 -10.05 2.06
CA VAL A 194 14.67 -9.11 2.45
C VAL A 194 14.33 -8.40 3.76
N PRO A 195 13.12 -7.87 3.99
CA PRO A 195 12.79 -7.26 5.28
C PRO A 195 12.83 -8.23 6.46
N PHE A 196 12.48 -9.51 6.25
CA PHE A 196 12.58 -10.52 7.30
C PHE A 196 14.05 -10.82 7.65
N VAL A 197 14.90 -11.02 6.64
CA VAL A 197 16.35 -11.21 6.85
C VAL A 197 16.94 -10.00 7.57
N LEU A 198 16.59 -8.78 7.15
CA LEU A 198 17.05 -7.56 7.78
C LEU A 198 16.57 -7.47 9.23
N ALA A 199 15.33 -7.87 9.52
CA ALA A 199 14.80 -7.91 10.88
C ALA A 199 15.58 -8.89 11.77
N VAL A 200 15.92 -10.07 11.27
CA VAL A 200 16.77 -11.04 12.00
C VAL A 200 18.15 -10.44 12.29
N VAL A 201 18.78 -9.82 11.29
CA VAL A 201 20.09 -9.16 11.48
C VAL A 201 19.98 -8.05 12.53
N LEU A 202 18.99 -7.17 12.43
CA LEU A 202 18.77 -6.09 13.39
C LEU A 202 18.42 -6.61 14.80
N ASN A 203 17.82 -7.79 14.91
CA ASN A 203 17.51 -8.40 16.20
C ASN A 203 18.79 -8.81 16.96
N GLU A 204 19.79 -9.33 16.25
CA GLU A 204 21.08 -9.77 16.80
C GLU A 204 22.01 -8.62 17.20
N LEU A 205 21.89 -7.45 16.57
CA LEU A 205 22.76 -6.31 16.84
C LEU A 205 22.55 -5.78 18.26
N LYS A 206 23.63 -5.71 19.06
CA LYS A 206 23.57 -5.15 20.44
C LYS A 206 23.77 -3.63 20.46
N HIS A 207 24.52 -3.10 19.50
CA HIS A 207 24.87 -1.68 19.39
C HIS A 207 24.21 -1.05 18.16
N ALA A 208 24.00 0.27 18.17
CA ALA A 208 23.43 1.06 17.07
C ALA A 208 22.01 0.67 16.60
N LYS A 209 21.26 -0.15 17.37
CA LYS A 209 19.88 -0.58 17.05
C LYS A 209 18.95 0.58 16.69
N ALA A 210 18.96 1.66 17.48
CA ALA A 210 18.10 2.82 17.25
C ALA A 210 18.45 3.53 15.94
N TYR A 211 19.74 3.72 15.67
CA TYR A 211 20.22 4.35 14.45
C TYR A 211 19.86 3.52 13.20
N LEU A 212 20.08 2.22 13.22
CA LEU A 212 19.76 1.35 12.09
C LEU A 212 18.25 1.26 11.83
N ARG A 213 17.42 1.22 12.88
CA ARG A 213 15.96 1.31 12.73
C ARG A 213 15.54 2.62 12.06
N PHE A 214 16.17 3.74 12.45
CA PHE A 214 15.91 5.04 11.83
C PHE A 214 16.28 5.03 10.33
N VAL A 215 17.48 4.57 9.98
CA VAL A 215 17.94 4.52 8.58
C VAL A 215 17.07 3.61 7.73
N VAL A 216 16.70 2.43 8.23
CA VAL A 216 15.85 1.47 7.53
C VAL A 216 14.43 1.98 7.32
N TYR A 217 13.92 2.82 8.23
CA TYR A 217 12.57 3.38 8.13
C TYR A 217 12.51 4.69 7.35
N LEU A 218 13.64 5.36 7.12
CA LEU A 218 13.72 6.63 6.40
C LEU A 218 12.97 6.61 5.04
N PRO A 219 13.09 5.58 4.19
CA PRO A 219 12.36 5.51 2.92
C PRO A 219 10.84 5.60 3.05
N VAL A 220 10.28 5.00 4.11
CA VAL A 220 8.83 4.94 4.37
C VAL A 220 8.23 6.32 4.62
N MET A 221 9.06 7.26 5.10
CA MET A 221 8.63 8.63 5.39
C MET A 221 8.49 9.49 4.11
N LEU A 222 8.99 9.02 2.96
CA LEU A 222 8.86 9.75 1.71
C LEU A 222 7.49 9.49 1.06
N PRO A 223 6.82 10.53 0.53
CA PRO A 223 5.64 10.32 -0.30
C PRO A 223 5.96 9.40 -1.48
N PRO A 224 5.11 8.40 -1.80
CA PRO A 224 5.38 7.42 -2.84
C PRO A 224 5.80 8.01 -4.19
N ALA A 225 5.09 9.05 -4.65
CA ALA A 225 5.40 9.72 -5.91
C ALA A 225 6.80 10.36 -5.92
N VAL A 226 7.24 10.93 -4.79
CA VAL A 226 8.57 11.55 -4.66
C VAL A 226 9.66 10.49 -4.70
N ALA A 227 9.47 9.38 -3.98
CA ALA A 227 10.41 8.26 -4.00
C ALA A 227 10.57 7.67 -5.41
N VAL A 228 9.46 7.49 -6.13
CA VAL A 228 9.48 7.00 -7.51
C VAL A 228 10.20 7.97 -8.45
N LEU A 229 9.92 9.28 -8.35
CA LEU A 229 10.62 10.28 -9.15
C LEU A 229 12.11 10.37 -8.82
N LEU A 230 12.52 10.19 -7.55
CA LEU A 230 13.93 10.08 -7.18
C LEU A 230 14.60 8.91 -7.89
N PHE A 231 13.97 7.73 -7.89
CA PHE A 231 14.50 6.55 -8.58
C PHE A 231 14.56 6.74 -10.10
N LYS A 232 13.67 7.55 -10.69
CA LYS A 232 13.79 7.93 -12.11
C LYS A 232 15.14 8.59 -12.43
N TRP A 233 15.67 9.42 -11.53
CA TRP A 233 17.02 9.99 -11.67
C TRP A 233 18.12 8.95 -11.47
N PHE A 234 17.95 8.01 -10.54
CA PHE A 234 18.92 6.93 -10.33
C PHE A 234 19.00 5.96 -11.51
N TYR A 235 17.87 5.73 -12.18
CA TYR A 235 17.72 4.88 -13.35
C TYR A 235 18.13 5.54 -14.68
N ASP A 236 18.50 6.83 -14.67
CA ASP A 236 18.92 7.51 -15.89
C ASP A 236 20.09 6.77 -16.55
N PRO A 237 19.98 6.40 -17.85
CA PRO A 237 20.99 5.57 -18.48
C PRO A 237 22.32 6.30 -18.67
N GLY A 238 22.33 7.64 -18.71
CA GLY A 238 23.51 8.46 -18.90
C GLY A 238 24.22 8.78 -17.59
N ALA A 239 23.69 9.75 -16.84
CA ALA A 239 24.28 10.24 -15.60
C ALA A 239 23.64 9.61 -14.34
N GLY A 240 22.86 8.55 -14.47
CA GLY A 240 22.17 7.93 -13.34
C GLY A 240 23.12 7.26 -12.35
N LEU A 241 22.76 7.33 -11.07
CA LEU A 241 23.54 6.79 -9.96
C LEU A 241 23.83 5.29 -10.12
N PHE A 242 22.88 4.51 -10.61
CA PHE A 242 23.05 3.06 -10.70
C PHE A 242 23.99 2.65 -11.84
N ASN A 243 23.95 3.32 -12.98
CA ASN A 243 24.93 3.06 -14.05
C ASN A 243 26.33 3.53 -13.67
N GLN A 244 26.47 4.65 -12.95
CA GLN A 244 27.77 5.05 -12.38
C GLN A 244 28.31 4.02 -11.38
N ALA A 245 27.44 3.43 -10.55
CA ALA A 245 27.83 2.37 -9.63
C ALA A 245 28.25 1.08 -10.35
N LEU A 246 27.57 0.71 -11.45
CA LEU A 246 27.97 -0.41 -12.32
C LEU A 246 29.33 -0.16 -12.97
N ASP A 247 29.56 1.03 -13.50
CA ASP A 247 30.84 1.42 -14.11
C ASP A 247 32.00 1.36 -13.10
N ALA A 248 31.78 1.78 -11.85
CA ALA A 248 32.77 1.69 -10.78
C ALA A 248 33.24 0.24 -10.47
N VAL A 249 32.39 -0.76 -10.76
CA VAL A 249 32.72 -2.19 -10.63
C VAL A 249 32.97 -2.86 -11.99
N HIS A 250 33.14 -2.07 -13.06
CA HIS A 250 33.42 -2.52 -14.43
C HIS A 250 32.31 -3.41 -15.04
N LEU A 251 31.05 -3.17 -14.67
CA LEU A 251 29.88 -3.82 -15.27
C LEU A 251 29.27 -2.94 -16.37
N PRO A 252 28.68 -3.54 -17.43
CA PRO A 252 28.06 -2.77 -18.50
C PRO A 252 26.83 -1.99 -17.99
N PRO A 253 26.56 -0.79 -18.53
CA PRO A 253 25.39 -0.01 -18.16
C PRO A 253 24.11 -0.74 -18.57
N LEU A 254 23.07 -0.58 -17.76
CA LEU A 254 21.74 -1.13 -18.04
C LEU A 254 20.80 -0.01 -18.48
N SER A 255 19.93 -0.33 -19.43
CA SER A 255 18.74 0.49 -19.71
C SER A 255 17.66 0.07 -18.71
N TRP A 256 17.60 0.74 -17.58
CA TRP A 256 16.78 0.32 -16.45
C TRP A 256 15.28 0.37 -16.71
N LEU A 257 14.82 1.36 -17.47
CA LEU A 257 13.40 1.61 -17.76
C LEU A 257 13.02 1.39 -19.23
N ASP A 258 13.96 1.49 -20.17
CA ASP A 258 13.65 1.42 -21.61
C ASP A 258 13.87 0.02 -22.23
N SER A 259 14.17 -0.99 -21.41
CA SER A 259 14.25 -2.38 -21.85
C SER A 259 13.15 -3.24 -21.21
N THR A 260 12.55 -4.11 -22.02
CA THR A 260 11.47 -5.03 -21.62
C THR A 260 11.91 -6.02 -20.54
N SER A 261 13.21 -6.33 -20.44
CA SER A 261 13.74 -7.30 -19.47
C SER A 261 14.03 -6.69 -18.09
N THR A 262 14.37 -5.40 -18.04
CA THR A 262 14.85 -4.71 -16.84
C THR A 262 13.80 -3.81 -16.22
N ALA A 263 12.88 -3.24 -17.01
CA ALA A 263 11.89 -2.29 -16.55
C ALA A 263 11.07 -2.83 -15.36
N LEU A 264 10.51 -4.03 -15.48
CA LEU A 264 9.69 -4.62 -14.42
C LEU A 264 10.51 -4.89 -13.14
N VAL A 265 11.79 -5.28 -13.27
CA VAL A 265 12.69 -5.47 -12.13
C VAL A 265 12.98 -4.13 -11.43
N SER A 266 13.24 -3.07 -12.20
CA SER A 266 13.45 -1.71 -11.68
C SER A 266 12.25 -1.21 -10.88
N LEU A 267 11.04 -1.51 -11.33
CA LEU A 267 9.79 -1.21 -10.62
C LEU A 267 9.72 -1.96 -9.28
N VAL A 268 10.10 -3.24 -9.24
CA VAL A 268 10.12 -4.04 -8.00
C VAL A 268 11.17 -3.52 -7.01
N ILE A 269 12.33 -3.08 -7.49
CA ILE A 269 13.40 -2.54 -6.64
C ILE A 269 12.93 -1.30 -5.89
N VAL A 270 12.35 -0.32 -6.61
CA VAL A 270 11.87 0.92 -5.97
C VAL A 270 10.71 0.61 -5.00
N SER A 271 9.76 -0.25 -5.42
CA SER A 271 8.63 -0.63 -4.58
C SER A 271 9.08 -1.34 -3.30
N THR A 272 10.07 -2.24 -3.43
CA THR A 272 10.66 -2.92 -2.28
C THR A 272 11.36 -1.93 -1.37
N TRP A 273 12.20 -1.03 -1.90
CA TRP A 273 12.92 -0.05 -1.11
C TRP A 273 11.99 0.86 -0.30
N MET A 274 10.87 1.30 -0.90
CA MET A 274 9.86 2.14 -0.25
C MET A 274 9.16 1.42 0.92
N ASN A 275 8.90 0.13 0.78
CA ASN A 275 8.11 -0.65 1.75
C ASN A 275 8.96 -1.47 2.75
N LEU A 276 10.26 -1.62 2.48
CA LEU A 276 11.18 -2.46 3.24
C LEU A 276 11.23 -2.09 4.71
N GLY A 277 11.18 -0.79 5.04
CA GLY A 277 11.25 -0.30 6.41
C GLY A 277 10.08 -0.79 7.27
N THR A 278 8.86 -0.68 6.76
CA THR A 278 7.64 -1.12 7.46
C THR A 278 7.66 -2.61 7.73
N GLY A 279 7.95 -3.43 6.70
CA GLY A 279 8.04 -4.88 6.86
C GLY A 279 9.10 -5.28 7.87
N THR A 280 10.28 -4.66 7.81
CA THR A 280 11.39 -4.94 8.73
C THR A 280 11.00 -4.68 10.17
N LEU A 281 10.35 -3.55 10.46
CA LEU A 281 9.96 -3.21 11.83
C LEU A 281 8.84 -4.11 12.37
N ILE A 282 7.88 -4.50 11.53
CA ILE A 282 6.83 -5.45 11.93
C ILE A 282 7.44 -6.80 12.27
N TYR A 283 8.31 -7.35 11.40
CA TYR A 283 9.01 -8.59 11.69
C TYR A 283 9.89 -8.47 12.93
N LEU A 284 10.62 -7.37 13.08
CA LEU A 284 11.47 -7.14 14.24
C LEU A 284 10.67 -7.08 15.56
N ALA A 285 9.47 -6.48 15.54
CA ALA A 285 8.58 -6.46 16.70
C ALA A 285 8.09 -7.88 17.06
N ALA A 286 7.76 -8.69 16.05
CA ALA A 286 7.38 -10.08 16.27
C ALA A 286 8.54 -10.92 16.81
N LEU A 287 9.75 -10.75 16.28
CA LEU A 287 10.97 -11.41 16.79
C LEU A 287 11.23 -11.08 18.27
N GLN A 288 10.96 -9.85 18.69
CA GLN A 288 11.13 -9.40 20.07
C GLN A 288 10.07 -9.93 21.04
N SER A 289 8.95 -10.45 20.52
CA SER A 289 7.94 -11.10 21.37
C SER A 289 8.32 -12.53 21.80
N ILE A 290 9.35 -13.11 21.17
CA ILE A 290 9.81 -14.47 21.46
C ILE A 290 10.56 -14.48 22.81
N PRO A 291 10.19 -15.35 23.77
CA PRO A 291 10.91 -15.51 25.03
C PRO A 291 12.40 -15.84 24.83
N GLY A 292 13.29 -15.11 25.52
CA GLY A 292 14.74 -15.31 25.40
C GLY A 292 15.21 -16.72 25.80
N GLU A 293 14.50 -17.37 26.72
CA GLU A 293 14.77 -18.74 27.18
C GLU A 293 14.76 -19.79 26.06
N LEU A 294 13.96 -19.59 25.00
CA LEU A 294 13.95 -20.48 23.83
C LEU A 294 15.24 -20.37 23.01
N TYR A 295 15.83 -19.17 22.96
CA TYR A 295 17.12 -18.97 22.28
C TYR A 295 18.29 -19.48 23.12
N GLU A 296 18.25 -19.29 24.44
CA GLU A 296 19.27 -19.77 25.37
C GLU A 296 19.31 -21.30 25.43
N SER A 297 18.15 -21.96 25.54
CA SER A 297 18.05 -23.42 25.51
C SER A 297 18.57 -24.00 24.19
N ALA A 298 18.20 -23.42 23.05
CA ALA A 298 18.72 -23.84 21.76
C ALA A 298 20.25 -23.64 21.64
N GLU A 299 20.80 -22.58 22.23
CA GLU A 299 22.25 -22.34 22.26
C GLU A 299 23.00 -23.35 23.14
N LEU A 300 22.42 -23.74 24.27
CA LEU A 300 22.93 -24.82 25.13
C LEU A 300 22.94 -26.18 24.40
N ASP A 301 21.95 -26.43 23.53
CA ASP A 301 21.88 -27.62 22.66
C ASP A 301 22.82 -27.54 21.43
N GLY A 302 23.65 -26.49 21.31
CA GLY A 302 24.60 -26.31 20.22
C GLY A 302 23.94 -25.89 18.89
N ALA A 303 22.73 -25.31 18.93
CA ALA A 303 22.09 -24.79 17.75
C ALA A 303 22.76 -23.49 17.27
N GLY A 304 23.47 -23.55 16.14
CA GLY A 304 23.98 -22.35 15.46
C GLY A 304 22.86 -21.44 14.93
N LEU A 305 23.24 -20.24 14.44
CA LEU A 305 22.29 -19.20 14.00
C LEU A 305 21.20 -19.73 13.04
N PHE A 306 21.59 -20.48 12.01
CA PHE A 306 20.64 -21.01 11.03
C PHE A 306 19.65 -22.01 11.64
N LYS A 307 20.13 -22.87 12.55
CA LYS A 307 19.25 -23.82 13.26
C LYS A 307 18.24 -23.09 14.13
N ARG A 308 18.67 -22.03 14.84
CA ARG A 308 17.78 -21.19 15.66
C ARG A 308 16.72 -20.48 14.81
N VAL A 309 17.12 -19.90 13.67
CA VAL A 309 16.16 -19.25 12.76
C VAL A 309 15.11 -20.25 12.28
N TRP A 310 15.54 -21.43 11.83
CA TRP A 310 14.62 -22.41 11.24
C TRP A 310 13.71 -23.11 12.28
N HIS A 311 14.23 -23.44 13.46
CA HIS A 311 13.51 -24.26 14.44
C HIS A 311 12.89 -23.47 15.61
N VAL A 312 13.33 -22.23 15.85
CA VAL A 312 12.78 -21.38 16.91
C VAL A 312 12.08 -20.18 16.29
N THR A 313 12.80 -19.39 15.50
CA THR A 313 12.31 -18.09 15.04
C THR A 313 11.13 -18.20 14.06
N ILE A 314 11.27 -18.96 12.98
CA ILE A 314 10.21 -19.11 11.96
C ILE A 314 8.93 -19.72 12.57
N PRO A 315 8.98 -20.81 13.36
CA PRO A 315 7.79 -21.38 13.97
C PRO A 315 7.07 -20.39 14.90
N GLN A 316 7.81 -19.67 15.74
CA GLN A 316 7.23 -18.70 16.69
C GLN A 316 6.65 -17.46 15.98
N THR A 317 7.15 -17.12 14.78
CA THR A 317 6.65 -15.99 13.97
C THR A 317 5.70 -16.41 12.84
N LYS A 318 5.31 -17.69 12.76
CA LYS A 318 4.48 -18.23 11.67
C LYS A 318 3.22 -17.38 11.41
N LEU A 319 2.48 -17.00 12.45
CA LEU A 319 1.26 -16.21 12.30
C LEU A 319 1.53 -14.85 11.65
N ILE A 320 2.56 -14.12 12.11
CA ILE A 320 2.88 -12.81 11.55
C ILE A 320 3.40 -12.95 10.11
N LEU A 321 4.19 -13.98 9.83
CA LEU A 321 4.70 -14.29 8.50
C LEU A 321 3.56 -14.55 7.52
N LEU A 322 2.56 -15.34 7.95
CA LEU A 322 1.39 -15.63 7.14
C LEU A 322 0.52 -14.38 6.91
N VAL A 323 0.28 -13.57 7.94
CA VAL A 323 -0.51 -12.34 7.78
C VAL A 323 0.22 -11.36 6.86
N MET A 324 1.51 -11.15 7.04
CA MET A 324 2.32 -10.29 6.17
C MET A 324 2.38 -10.80 4.73
N LEU A 325 2.43 -12.12 4.52
CA LEU A 325 2.43 -12.69 3.18
C LEU A 325 1.12 -12.39 2.45
N LEU A 326 -0.02 -12.59 3.10
CA LEU A 326 -1.34 -12.27 2.55
C LEU A 326 -1.43 -10.79 2.17
N LEU A 327 -1.06 -9.89 3.08
CA LEU A 327 -1.12 -8.45 2.85
C LEU A 327 -0.18 -8.02 1.72
N GLN A 328 1.02 -8.61 1.64
CA GLN A 328 1.98 -8.32 0.58
C GLN A 328 1.46 -8.76 -0.79
N VAL A 329 0.82 -9.93 -0.91
CA VAL A 329 0.21 -10.37 -2.17
C VAL A 329 -0.88 -9.40 -2.61
N VAL A 330 -1.80 -9.04 -1.70
CA VAL A 330 -2.88 -8.09 -2.01
C VAL A 330 -2.32 -6.75 -2.47
N ALA A 331 -1.32 -6.21 -1.75
CA ALA A 331 -0.72 -4.91 -2.08
C ALA A 331 0.01 -4.92 -3.44
N THR A 332 0.82 -5.95 -3.70
CA THR A 332 1.64 -6.02 -4.94
C THR A 332 0.78 -6.26 -6.19
N MET A 333 -0.33 -6.99 -6.06
CA MET A 333 -1.30 -7.18 -7.14
C MET A 333 -2.01 -5.88 -7.56
N GLN A 334 -2.01 -4.88 -6.68
CA GLN A 334 -2.64 -3.57 -6.88
C GLN A 334 -1.62 -2.47 -7.24
N VAL A 335 -0.41 -2.86 -7.67
CA VAL A 335 0.65 -1.91 -8.02
C VAL A 335 0.24 -0.99 -9.18
N PHE A 336 0.39 0.31 -8.97
CA PHE A 336 -0.08 1.36 -9.88
C PHE A 336 0.94 2.50 -10.06
N ILE A 337 1.48 3.03 -8.95
CA ILE A 337 2.26 4.27 -8.94
C ILE A 337 3.53 4.12 -9.77
N GLU A 338 4.24 3.00 -9.62
CA GLU A 338 5.52 2.74 -10.24
C GLU A 338 5.38 2.60 -11.77
N PRO A 339 4.49 1.73 -12.32
CA PRO A 339 4.18 1.73 -13.76
C PRO A 339 3.74 3.08 -14.31
N TYR A 340 2.90 3.81 -13.56
CA TYR A 340 2.35 5.08 -14.02
C TYR A 340 3.43 6.17 -14.15
N LEU A 341 4.28 6.33 -13.15
CA LEU A 341 5.24 7.44 -13.09
C LEU A 341 6.60 7.15 -13.75
N LEU A 342 7.05 5.89 -13.77
CA LEU A 342 8.37 5.55 -14.32
C LEU A 342 8.32 5.28 -15.82
N THR A 343 7.35 4.51 -16.27
CA THR A 343 7.38 3.91 -17.61
C THR A 343 6.17 4.23 -18.46
N GLY A 344 5.05 4.64 -17.86
CA GLY A 344 3.77 4.76 -18.56
C GLY A 344 3.33 3.41 -19.17
N GLY A 345 3.73 2.29 -18.56
CA GLY A 345 3.47 0.93 -19.04
C GLY A 345 4.46 0.37 -20.06
N GLY A 346 5.39 1.18 -20.57
CA GLY A 346 6.36 0.77 -21.59
C GLY A 346 7.61 0.06 -21.06
N PRO A 347 8.54 -0.32 -21.97
CA PRO A 347 8.34 -0.41 -23.43
C PRO A 347 7.42 -1.58 -23.81
N GLU A 348 6.69 -1.50 -24.94
CA GLU A 348 5.85 -2.60 -25.48
C GLU A 348 4.88 -3.24 -24.47
N ASN A 349 4.23 -2.43 -23.63
CA ASN A 349 3.37 -2.89 -22.53
C ASN A 349 4.07 -3.79 -21.49
N ALA A 350 5.41 -3.84 -21.44
CA ALA A 350 6.17 -4.70 -20.54
C ALA A 350 6.01 -4.37 -19.05
N THR A 351 5.45 -3.20 -18.74
CA THR A 351 5.18 -2.78 -17.35
C THR A 351 3.74 -2.35 -17.12
N VAL A 352 2.84 -2.52 -18.10
CA VAL A 352 1.40 -2.31 -17.86
C VAL A 352 0.94 -3.31 -16.81
N THR A 353 0.26 -2.85 -15.77
CA THR A 353 -0.33 -3.67 -14.70
C THR A 353 -1.84 -3.53 -14.74
N VAL A 354 -2.57 -4.47 -14.12
CA VAL A 354 -4.05 -4.43 -14.10
C VAL A 354 -4.57 -3.10 -13.55
N ALA A 355 -4.02 -2.64 -12.41
CA ALA A 355 -4.41 -1.36 -11.82
C ALA A 355 -4.07 -0.16 -12.71
N TYR A 356 -2.98 -0.22 -13.47
CA TYR A 356 -2.67 0.84 -14.44
C TYR A 356 -3.61 0.80 -15.64
N LEU A 357 -3.95 -0.38 -16.16
CA LEU A 357 -4.90 -0.52 -17.26
C LEU A 357 -6.31 -0.03 -16.85
N MET A 358 -6.75 -0.33 -15.62
CA MET A 358 -7.98 0.24 -15.04
C MET A 358 -8.00 1.76 -15.12
N TYR A 359 -6.88 2.39 -14.73
CA TYR A 359 -6.72 3.84 -14.76
C TYR A 359 -6.81 4.38 -16.20
N GLN A 360 -6.17 3.70 -17.17
CA GLN A 360 -6.26 4.12 -18.57
C GLN A 360 -7.71 4.11 -19.08
N TYR A 361 -8.46 3.05 -18.80
CA TYR A 361 -9.89 2.98 -19.17
C TYR A 361 -10.68 4.12 -18.55
N ALA A 362 -10.64 4.25 -17.22
CA ALA A 362 -11.47 5.22 -16.52
C ALA A 362 -11.09 6.68 -16.81
N PHE A 363 -9.80 6.99 -16.84
CA PHE A 363 -9.34 8.40 -16.83
C PHE A 363 -8.69 8.86 -18.13
N ASN A 364 -8.13 7.97 -18.94
CA ASN A 364 -7.57 8.37 -20.25
C ASN A 364 -8.59 8.21 -21.37
N PHE A 365 -9.37 7.12 -21.34
CA PHE A 365 -10.39 6.83 -22.36
C PHE A 365 -11.80 7.30 -21.96
N GLY A 366 -12.01 7.66 -20.69
CA GLY A 366 -13.32 8.07 -20.18
C GLY A 366 -14.33 6.91 -20.11
N ASP A 367 -13.85 5.66 -20.19
CA ASP A 367 -14.66 4.45 -20.08
C ASP A 367 -14.58 3.91 -18.64
N PHE A 368 -15.46 4.42 -17.79
CA PHE A 368 -15.56 3.98 -16.40
C PHE A 368 -16.18 2.59 -16.29
N GLY A 369 -16.99 2.16 -17.28
CA GLY A 369 -17.55 0.81 -17.33
C GLY A 369 -16.47 -0.25 -17.51
N GLY A 370 -15.60 -0.07 -18.49
CA GLY A 370 -14.43 -0.92 -18.71
C GLY A 370 -13.43 -0.88 -17.55
N GLY A 371 -13.18 0.31 -16.98
CA GLY A 371 -12.33 0.47 -15.79
C GLY A 371 -12.88 -0.30 -14.57
N SER A 372 -14.18 -0.19 -14.31
CA SER A 372 -14.86 -0.95 -13.25
C SER A 372 -14.92 -2.45 -13.53
N ALA A 373 -15.01 -2.87 -14.80
CA ALA A 373 -14.94 -4.30 -15.16
C ALA A 373 -13.57 -4.91 -14.82
N LEU A 374 -12.47 -4.23 -15.13
CA LEU A 374 -11.13 -4.63 -14.71
C LEU A 374 -10.99 -4.67 -13.18
N GLY A 375 -11.52 -3.67 -12.48
CA GLY A 375 -11.51 -3.61 -11.01
C GLY A 375 -12.25 -4.79 -10.38
N LEU A 376 -13.44 -5.11 -10.90
CA LEU A 376 -14.23 -6.25 -10.46
C LEU A 376 -13.50 -7.58 -10.71
N MET A 377 -12.85 -7.75 -11.87
CA MET A 377 -12.03 -8.94 -12.14
C MET A 377 -10.88 -9.08 -11.13
N LEU A 378 -10.14 -8.00 -10.87
CA LEU A 378 -9.06 -7.99 -9.88
C LEU A 378 -9.57 -8.30 -8.47
N MET A 379 -10.71 -7.72 -8.07
CA MET A 379 -11.37 -8.01 -6.80
C MET A 379 -11.72 -9.48 -6.67
N ILE A 380 -12.29 -10.11 -7.70
CA ILE A 380 -12.62 -11.54 -7.71
C ILE A 380 -11.36 -12.39 -7.54
N VAL A 381 -10.29 -12.07 -8.27
CA VAL A 381 -9.01 -12.80 -8.15
C VAL A 381 -8.44 -12.70 -6.74
N LEU A 382 -8.43 -11.50 -6.15
CA LEU A 382 -7.95 -11.28 -4.79
C LEU A 382 -8.83 -11.97 -3.73
N LEU A 383 -10.14 -11.99 -3.93
CA LEU A 383 -11.10 -12.67 -3.05
C LEU A 383 -10.92 -14.18 -3.10
N VAL A 384 -10.76 -14.76 -4.29
CA VAL A 384 -10.48 -16.20 -4.48
C VAL A 384 -9.15 -16.56 -3.83
N PHE A 385 -8.09 -15.80 -4.12
CA PHE A 385 -6.77 -15.99 -3.50
C PHE A 385 -6.86 -15.94 -1.97
N SER A 386 -7.46 -14.89 -1.41
CA SER A 386 -7.56 -14.69 0.04
C SER A 386 -8.37 -15.80 0.71
N THR A 387 -9.46 -16.26 0.08
CA THR A 387 -10.29 -17.35 0.60
C THR A 387 -9.51 -18.67 0.62
N ILE A 388 -8.81 -19.01 -0.47
CA ILE A 388 -7.98 -20.21 -0.55
C ILE A 388 -6.87 -20.13 0.50
N TYR A 389 -6.20 -18.99 0.60
CA TYR A 389 -5.12 -18.75 1.55
C TYR A 389 -5.56 -18.92 3.01
N LEU A 390 -6.68 -18.31 3.39
CA LEU A 390 -7.23 -18.40 4.75
C LEU A 390 -7.65 -19.84 5.09
N ARG A 391 -8.19 -20.58 4.12
CA ARG A 391 -8.56 -21.98 4.32
C ARG A 391 -7.34 -22.84 4.60
N VAL A 392 -6.32 -22.75 3.74
CA VAL A 392 -5.08 -23.53 3.88
C VAL A 392 -4.33 -23.18 5.18
N SER A 393 -4.19 -21.89 5.48
CA SER A 393 -3.47 -21.43 6.68
C SER A 393 -4.16 -21.81 7.99
N ARG A 394 -5.49 -21.93 8.01
CA ARG A 394 -6.25 -22.36 9.19
C ARG A 394 -6.07 -23.85 9.48
N ASP A 395 -6.13 -24.69 8.46
CA ASP A 395 -5.91 -26.14 8.59
C ASP A 395 -4.51 -26.46 9.17
N GLU A 396 -3.55 -25.57 8.94
CA GLU A 396 -2.16 -25.66 9.44
C GLU A 396 -1.96 -25.11 10.85
N ALA A 397 -2.93 -24.37 11.39
CA ALA A 397 -2.92 -23.86 12.76
C ALA A 397 -3.70 -24.77 13.72
N GLU A 398 -4.61 -25.59 13.19
CA GLU A 398 -5.34 -26.63 13.93
C GLU A 398 -4.54 -27.95 14.08
N ARG A 399 -3.39 -28.06 13.39
CA ARG A 399 -2.39 -29.14 13.53
C ARG A 399 -1.22 -28.69 14.38
#